data_AF-H0E0M4-F1
#
_entry.id   AF-H0E0M4-F1
#
_cell.length_a   1.000
_cell.length_b   1.000
_cell.length_c   1.000
_cell.angle_alpha   90.00
_cell.angle_beta   90.00
_cell.angle_gamma   90.00
#
_symmetry.space_group_name_H-M   'P 1'
#
loop_
_entity.id
_entity.type
_entity.pdbx_description
1 polymer ?
#
loop_
_entity_poly.entity_id
_entity_poly.type
_entity_poly.pdbx_seq_one_letter_code
_entity_poly.pdbx_strand_id
1 'polypeptide(L)'
;MSITSSRSKLAVLAVAIASAGAALPTIASADSDAIRPTRVANWTLTEGQAATLRVKLTCERGYTPCTFLVDGIGLTAKRSDDFTARTKPARSKLKIRRGGRSMIATVSFTAVDDAVCEGTETARVRVIKRTRGAGSRRDYGNVTIADDDCDTPPTPGPRPDPTDPKPDPKPDPSQPFPADSGSPTVTTTALTNGTLGECTTPQWIGARATDGVDGWFNRGCAVKVTCPTTARVCSARAESRHSLERAIDGERVSLNSRITAFSASGVAFWFRDQSSAGAGFTRNEDPGVMIRGGESARVECNGVRIAPTAPNRSQIGCSLSVERVS
;
A
#
# COMPACT_ATOMS: atom_id res chain seq x y z
N MET A 1 84.65 46.89 -9.61
CA MET A 1 83.68 47.99 -9.33
C MET A 1 82.28 47.39 -9.21
N SER A 2 81.36 48.14 -8.59
CA SER A 2 79.91 47.90 -8.57
C SER A 2 79.37 46.67 -7.82
N ILE A 3 79.01 46.95 -6.55
CA ILE A 3 77.85 46.42 -5.81
C ILE A 3 76.58 46.65 -6.70
N THR A 4 75.50 45.87 -6.76
CA THR A 4 74.53 45.32 -5.77
C THR A 4 73.79 44.12 -6.44
N SER A 5 72.79 43.35 -5.93
CA SER A 5 71.91 43.39 -4.75
C SER A 5 71.31 41.99 -4.42
N SER A 6 70.41 41.94 -3.43
CA SER A 6 69.68 40.75 -2.93
C SER A 6 68.31 40.54 -3.61
N ARG A 7 67.83 39.28 -3.69
CA ARG A 7 66.50 38.90 -3.19
C ARG A 7 66.30 37.39 -3.00
N SER A 8 66.20 36.96 -1.75
CA SER A 8 65.85 35.59 -1.38
C SER A 8 64.38 35.26 -1.68
N LYS A 9 64.10 34.04 -2.14
CA LYS A 9 62.79 33.38 -2.00
C LYS A 9 62.98 31.89 -1.68
N LEU A 10 62.54 31.47 -0.50
CA LEU A 10 62.31 30.05 -0.22
C LEU A 10 61.16 29.56 -1.11
N ALA A 11 61.42 28.56 -1.94
CA ALA A 11 60.36 27.78 -2.55
C ALA A 11 59.94 26.68 -1.56
N VAL A 12 58.79 26.85 -0.91
CA VAL A 12 58.19 25.78 -0.09
C VAL A 12 57.80 24.63 -1.02
N LEU A 13 58.39 23.45 -0.83
CA LEU A 13 58.10 22.26 -1.62
C LEU A 13 56.72 21.71 -1.23
N ALA A 14 55.67 22.28 -1.80
CA ALA A 14 54.31 21.83 -1.58
C ALA A 14 54.11 20.44 -2.19
N VAL A 15 54.08 19.41 -1.34
CA VAL A 15 53.71 18.05 -1.74
C VAL A 15 52.24 18.06 -2.16
N ALA A 16 52.01 18.10 -3.48
CA ALA A 16 50.69 17.99 -4.05
C ALA A 16 50.16 16.58 -3.84
N ILE A 17 49.45 16.36 -2.72
CA ILE A 17 48.61 15.18 -2.54
C ILE A 17 47.50 15.27 -3.60
N ALA A 18 47.69 14.54 -4.70
CA ALA A 18 46.68 14.38 -5.72
C ALA A 18 45.50 13.62 -5.08
N SER A 19 44.50 14.36 -4.62
CA SER A 19 43.24 13.82 -4.15
C SER A 19 42.52 13.17 -5.32
N ALA A 20 42.81 11.89 -5.55
CA ALA A 20 42.08 11.05 -6.47
C ALA A 20 40.60 11.09 -6.05
N GLY A 21 39.82 11.87 -6.80
CA GLY A 21 38.40 12.08 -6.56
C GLY A 21 37.64 10.79 -6.82
N ALA A 22 37.65 9.89 -5.84
CA ALA A 22 36.84 8.69 -5.83
C ALA A 22 35.37 9.14 -5.81
N ALA A 23 34.79 9.22 -7.01
CA ALA A 23 33.39 9.54 -7.20
C ALA A 23 32.58 8.54 -6.36
N LEU A 24 32.00 9.03 -5.26
CA LEU A 24 31.12 8.23 -4.42
C LEU A 24 30.06 7.62 -5.35
N PRO A 25 29.92 6.28 -5.40
CA PRO A 25 29.00 5.66 -6.32
C PRO A 25 27.59 6.10 -5.93
N THR A 26 27.03 7.01 -6.72
CA THR A 26 25.66 7.50 -6.54
C THR A 26 24.77 6.27 -6.50
N ILE A 27 24.14 6.01 -5.35
CA ILE A 27 23.25 4.86 -5.19
C ILE A 27 21.99 5.18 -5.98
N ALA A 28 22.03 4.91 -7.29
CA ALA A 28 20.89 5.07 -8.16
C ALA A 28 19.75 4.23 -7.57
N SER A 29 18.61 4.88 -7.37
CA SER A 29 17.40 4.21 -6.89
C SER A 29 17.14 3.01 -7.79
N ALA A 30 16.97 1.82 -7.19
CA ALA A 30 16.82 0.60 -7.96
C ALA A 30 15.53 0.69 -8.78
N ASP A 31 15.68 0.87 -10.10
CA ASP A 31 14.63 1.39 -10.97
C ASP A 31 13.32 0.62 -10.79
N SER A 32 12.23 1.39 -10.75
CA SER A 32 10.86 0.88 -10.78
C SER A 32 10.65 -0.08 -11.97
N ASP A 33 11.34 0.13 -13.08
CA ASP A 33 11.26 -0.70 -14.30
C ASP A 33 11.96 -2.05 -14.22
N ALA A 34 12.61 -2.37 -13.10
CA ALA A 34 13.19 -3.69 -12.83
C ALA A 34 12.16 -4.83 -12.76
N ILE A 35 10.90 -4.51 -12.52
CA ILE A 35 9.82 -5.48 -12.39
C ILE A 35 8.89 -5.25 -13.58
N ARG A 36 8.96 -6.14 -14.57
CA ARG A 36 8.19 -6.06 -15.81
C ARG A 36 7.38 -7.36 -15.99
N PRO A 37 6.06 -7.35 -15.69
CA PRO A 37 5.21 -8.54 -15.85
C PRO A 37 5.12 -8.96 -17.31
N THR A 38 5.04 -10.27 -17.58
CA THR A 38 5.07 -10.81 -18.95
C THR A 38 3.74 -10.66 -19.69
N ARG A 39 2.65 -10.43 -18.93
CA ARG A 39 1.31 -10.10 -19.40
C ARG A 39 0.57 -9.53 -18.18
N VAL A 40 -0.02 -8.34 -18.28
CA VAL A 40 -0.98 -7.84 -17.28
C VAL A 40 -2.34 -7.91 -17.93
N ALA A 41 -3.07 -8.99 -17.66
CA ALA A 41 -4.50 -8.98 -17.87
C ALA A 41 -5.16 -8.37 -16.63
N ASN A 42 -6.27 -7.67 -16.84
CA ASN A 42 -7.32 -7.66 -15.85
C ASN A 42 -8.13 -8.93 -16.08
N TRP A 43 -8.56 -9.60 -15.02
CA TRP A 43 -9.44 -10.75 -15.07
C TRP A 43 -10.76 -10.36 -14.41
N THR A 44 -11.86 -10.76 -15.01
CA THR A 44 -13.07 -11.05 -14.25
C THR A 44 -13.09 -12.57 -14.07
N LEU A 45 -13.28 -13.00 -12.84
CA LEU A 45 -13.63 -14.36 -12.45
C LEU A 45 -15.07 -14.33 -11.96
N THR A 46 -15.86 -15.35 -12.25
CA THR A 46 -16.99 -15.71 -11.38
C THR A 46 -16.46 -16.48 -10.16
N GLU A 47 -17.29 -16.69 -9.14
CA GLU A 47 -17.10 -17.72 -8.10
C GLU A 47 -16.63 -19.07 -8.71
N GLY A 48 -15.86 -19.84 -7.92
CA GLY A 48 -15.24 -21.11 -8.31
C GLY A 48 -14.13 -21.03 -9.38
N GLN A 49 -14.01 -19.93 -10.13
CA GLN A 49 -13.07 -19.82 -11.24
C GLN A 49 -11.63 -19.49 -10.80
N ALA A 50 -10.66 -19.73 -11.71
CA ALA A 50 -9.25 -19.56 -11.42
C ALA A 50 -8.45 -18.83 -12.52
N ALA A 51 -7.66 -17.83 -12.13
CA ALA A 51 -6.74 -17.07 -13.00
C ALA A 51 -5.26 -17.38 -12.69
N THR A 52 -4.37 -17.16 -13.66
CA THR A 52 -2.91 -17.23 -13.40
C THR A 52 -2.12 -16.05 -13.99
N LEU A 53 -1.40 -15.32 -13.13
CA LEU A 53 -0.43 -14.30 -13.54
C LEU A 53 0.97 -14.91 -13.68
N ARG A 54 1.74 -14.50 -14.69
CA ARG A 54 3.17 -14.84 -14.84
C ARG A 54 4.05 -13.58 -14.79
N VAL A 55 4.57 -13.27 -13.61
CA VAL A 55 5.46 -12.12 -13.37
C VAL A 55 6.91 -12.51 -13.67
N LYS A 56 7.61 -11.74 -14.51
CA LYS A 56 9.06 -11.86 -14.70
C LYS A 56 9.78 -10.94 -13.70
N LEU A 57 10.47 -11.55 -12.75
CA LEU A 57 11.26 -10.88 -11.71
C LEU A 57 12.70 -10.74 -12.20
N THR A 58 13.23 -9.52 -12.32
CA THR A 58 14.59 -9.29 -12.86
C THR A 58 15.51 -8.68 -11.79
N CYS A 59 16.73 -9.19 -11.72
CA CYS A 59 17.80 -8.66 -10.89
C CYS A 59 18.88 -8.07 -11.81
N GLU A 60 19.09 -6.75 -11.79
CA GLU A 60 20.14 -6.10 -12.58
C GLU A 60 21.54 -6.55 -12.13
N ARG A 61 22.56 -6.21 -12.94
CA ARG A 61 23.95 -6.25 -12.48
C ARG A 61 24.16 -5.17 -11.41
N GLY A 62 25.06 -5.41 -10.45
CA GLY A 62 25.29 -4.53 -9.29
C GLY A 62 24.38 -4.80 -8.08
N TYR A 63 23.07 -4.97 -8.27
CA TYR A 63 22.07 -4.99 -7.18
C TYR A 63 21.89 -6.35 -6.46
N THR A 64 22.97 -7.12 -6.31
CA THR A 64 22.91 -8.50 -5.77
C THR A 64 23.05 -8.61 -4.24
N PRO A 65 22.38 -9.57 -3.59
CA PRO A 65 21.35 -10.46 -4.13
C PRO A 65 19.97 -9.81 -4.13
N CYS A 66 19.16 -10.05 -5.17
CA CYS A 66 17.76 -9.62 -5.16
C CYS A 66 16.88 -10.66 -4.46
N THR A 67 15.99 -10.20 -3.59
CA THR A 67 14.96 -11.01 -2.92
C THR A 67 13.60 -10.41 -3.24
N PHE A 68 12.66 -11.23 -3.69
CA PHE A 68 11.30 -10.83 -4.02
C PHE A 68 10.30 -11.49 -3.08
N LEU A 69 9.32 -10.73 -2.61
CA LEU A 69 8.05 -11.23 -2.11
C LEU A 69 7.04 -11.13 -3.25
N VAL A 70 6.21 -12.15 -3.45
CA VAL A 70 5.13 -12.17 -4.46
C VAL A 70 3.92 -12.86 -3.85
N ASP A 71 2.81 -12.15 -3.76
CA ASP A 71 1.58 -12.64 -3.12
C ASP A 71 0.32 -12.04 -3.77
N GLY A 72 -0.83 -12.68 -3.59
CA GLY A 72 -2.14 -12.11 -3.87
C GLY A 72 -2.68 -11.35 -2.66
N ILE A 73 -3.06 -10.10 -2.89
CA ILE A 73 -3.63 -9.18 -1.90
C ILE A 73 -5.12 -8.93 -2.17
N GLY A 74 -5.87 -8.77 -1.11
CA GLY A 74 -7.23 -8.26 -1.14
C GLY A 74 -7.28 -6.75 -1.38
N LEU A 75 -8.37 -6.26 -1.99
CA LEU A 75 -8.74 -4.83 -1.96
C LEU A 75 -10.04 -4.65 -1.18
N THR A 76 -11.18 -4.96 -1.79
CA THR A 76 -12.41 -5.29 -1.07
C THR A 76 -12.29 -6.73 -0.55
N ALA A 77 -11.87 -7.63 -1.45
CA ALA A 77 -11.85 -9.05 -1.19
C ALA A 77 -10.97 -9.46 -0.03
N LYS A 78 -11.55 -10.21 0.88
CA LYS A 78 -10.95 -10.89 2.01
C LYS A 78 -10.22 -12.13 1.47
N ARG A 79 -9.15 -12.54 2.17
CA ARG A 79 -8.26 -13.61 1.70
C ARG A 79 -8.54 -14.88 2.49
N SER A 80 -8.90 -15.94 1.77
CA SER A 80 -9.41 -17.25 2.25
C SER A 80 -10.92 -17.34 2.44
N ASP A 81 -11.61 -16.19 2.56
CA ASP A 81 -13.07 -16.14 2.51
C ASP A 81 -13.48 -16.07 1.02
N ASP A 82 -13.10 -15.01 0.30
CA ASP A 82 -13.62 -14.75 -1.07
C ASP A 82 -12.61 -15.12 -2.18
N PHE A 83 -11.32 -15.23 -1.85
CA PHE A 83 -10.31 -15.80 -2.76
C PHE A 83 -9.13 -16.46 -2.06
N THR A 84 -8.53 -17.45 -2.72
CA THR A 84 -7.20 -17.97 -2.36
C THR A 84 -6.15 -17.60 -3.43
N ALA A 85 -4.96 -17.19 -2.97
CA ALA A 85 -3.82 -16.92 -3.84
C ALA A 85 -2.60 -17.77 -3.48
N ARG A 86 -1.98 -18.39 -4.49
CA ARG A 86 -0.84 -19.31 -4.34
C ARG A 86 0.29 -19.01 -5.34
N THR A 87 1.45 -18.61 -4.82
CA THR A 87 2.65 -18.33 -5.62
C THR A 87 3.46 -19.60 -5.88
N LYS A 88 3.83 -19.85 -7.15
CA LYS A 88 4.79 -20.88 -7.59
C LYS A 88 6.08 -20.21 -8.14
N PRO A 89 7.28 -20.65 -7.74
CA PRO A 89 7.55 -21.71 -6.78
C PRO A 89 7.21 -21.28 -5.34
N ALA A 90 6.62 -22.18 -4.56
CA ALA A 90 6.09 -21.89 -3.22
C ALA A 90 7.21 -21.58 -2.22
N ARG A 91 7.50 -20.29 -2.03
CA ARG A 91 8.46 -19.75 -1.05
C ARG A 91 8.03 -18.37 -0.61
N SER A 92 8.10 -18.08 0.68
CA SER A 92 7.87 -16.73 1.22
C SER A 92 8.85 -15.68 0.67
N LYS A 93 10.05 -16.10 0.24
CA LYS A 93 11.11 -15.25 -0.34
C LYS A 93 11.75 -15.90 -1.58
N LEU A 94 11.60 -15.29 -2.75
CA LEU A 94 12.20 -15.71 -4.02
C LEU A 94 13.55 -14.98 -4.22
N LYS A 95 14.68 -15.70 -4.27
CA LYS A 95 16.01 -15.07 -4.23
C LYS A 95 16.84 -15.32 -5.51
N ILE A 96 17.10 -14.26 -6.26
CA ILE A 96 18.05 -14.26 -7.39
C ILE A 96 19.45 -13.91 -6.85
N ARG A 97 20.33 -14.92 -6.80
CA ARG A 97 21.68 -14.80 -6.18
C ARG A 97 22.72 -14.08 -7.06
N ARG A 98 22.57 -14.07 -8.39
CA ARG A 98 23.52 -13.48 -9.36
C ARG A 98 22.80 -12.48 -10.27
N GLY A 99 23.36 -11.28 -10.43
CA GLY A 99 22.79 -10.18 -11.18
C GLY A 99 22.89 -10.37 -12.69
N GLY A 100 22.04 -9.67 -13.44
CA GLY A 100 21.80 -9.96 -14.85
C GLY A 100 21.07 -11.28 -15.07
N ARG A 101 20.21 -11.69 -14.13
CA ARG A 101 19.33 -12.86 -14.26
C ARG A 101 17.90 -12.51 -13.87
N SER A 102 16.96 -13.21 -14.50
CA SER A 102 15.53 -13.16 -14.17
C SER A 102 15.01 -14.53 -13.77
N MET A 103 13.91 -14.57 -13.03
CA MET A 103 13.08 -15.76 -12.82
C MET A 103 11.61 -15.41 -13.09
N ILE A 104 10.77 -16.42 -13.29
CA ILE A 104 9.31 -16.24 -13.39
C ILE A 104 8.69 -16.70 -12.07
N ALA A 105 7.79 -15.89 -11.53
CA ALA A 105 6.84 -16.30 -10.50
C ALA A 105 5.46 -16.41 -11.16
N THR A 106 4.77 -17.52 -10.91
CA THR A 106 3.36 -17.68 -11.28
C THR A 106 2.53 -17.47 -10.03
N VAL A 107 1.50 -16.62 -10.08
CA VAL A 107 0.49 -16.51 -9.01
C VAL A 107 -0.82 -17.07 -9.54
N SER A 108 -1.32 -18.13 -8.91
CA SER A 108 -2.67 -18.63 -9.14
C SER A 108 -3.64 -17.94 -8.18
N PHE A 109 -4.71 -17.38 -8.72
CA PHE A 109 -5.92 -17.05 -7.96
C PHE A 109 -6.95 -18.13 -8.22
N THR A 110 -7.74 -18.41 -7.19
CA THR A 110 -8.99 -19.14 -7.25
C THR A 110 -9.96 -18.29 -6.45
N ALA A 111 -11.03 -17.80 -7.09
CA ALA A 111 -12.18 -17.29 -6.35
C ALA A 111 -12.70 -18.43 -5.46
N VAL A 112 -13.28 -18.09 -4.32
CA VAL A 112 -14.05 -19.08 -3.55
C VAL A 112 -15.41 -19.25 -4.25
N ASP A 113 -16.23 -20.12 -3.70
CA ASP A 113 -17.46 -20.67 -4.26
C ASP A 113 -18.29 -21.03 -3.03
N ASP A 114 -19.28 -20.21 -2.64
CA ASP A 114 -20.14 -20.50 -1.49
C ASP A 114 -21.66 -20.50 -1.75
N ALA A 115 -22.43 -19.60 -1.14
CA ALA A 115 -23.89 -19.53 -1.21
C ALA A 115 -24.44 -18.14 -0.77
N VAL A 116 -23.57 -17.13 -0.64
CA VAL A 116 -23.88 -15.82 -0.01
C VAL A 116 -23.80 -14.72 -1.06
N CYS A 117 -24.97 -14.20 -1.46
CA CYS A 117 -25.09 -13.04 -2.35
C CYS A 117 -24.32 -11.81 -1.79
N GLU A 118 -23.08 -11.62 -2.26
CA GLU A 118 -22.18 -10.50 -1.95
C GLU A 118 -22.15 -9.48 -3.10
N GLY A 119 -21.26 -8.49 -3.03
CA GLY A 119 -21.05 -7.50 -4.10
C GLY A 119 -19.81 -7.83 -4.93
N THR A 120 -19.78 -7.42 -6.21
CA THR A 120 -18.61 -7.61 -7.08
C THR A 120 -17.31 -7.08 -6.45
N GLU A 121 -16.34 -7.97 -6.32
CA GLU A 121 -15.19 -7.86 -5.44
C GLU A 121 -13.86 -7.70 -6.21
N THR A 122 -12.77 -7.32 -5.52
CA THR A 122 -11.45 -7.12 -6.17
C THR A 122 -10.23 -7.52 -5.35
N ALA A 123 -9.23 -8.08 -6.05
CA ALA A 123 -7.91 -8.50 -5.56
C ALA A 123 -6.77 -8.19 -6.58
N ARG A 124 -5.50 -8.20 -6.17
CA ARG A 124 -4.32 -7.90 -7.03
C ARG A 124 -3.07 -8.72 -6.67
N VAL A 125 -2.04 -8.72 -7.50
CA VAL A 125 -0.72 -9.31 -7.18
C VAL A 125 0.26 -8.25 -6.69
N ARG A 126 0.75 -8.39 -5.46
CA ARG A 126 1.80 -7.54 -4.87
C ARG A 126 3.18 -8.12 -5.09
N VAL A 127 4.13 -7.31 -5.58
CA VAL A 127 5.54 -7.69 -5.76
C VAL A 127 6.45 -6.71 -5.04
N ILE A 128 7.32 -7.20 -4.16
CA ILE A 128 8.27 -6.39 -3.38
C ILE A 128 9.69 -6.89 -3.63
N LYS A 129 10.49 -6.11 -4.37
CA LYS A 129 11.93 -6.32 -4.61
C LYS A 129 12.72 -5.68 -3.45
N ARG A 130 13.57 -6.46 -2.78
CA ARG A 130 14.59 -5.98 -1.84
C ARG A 130 15.99 -6.38 -2.32
N THR A 131 16.93 -5.46 -2.26
CA THR A 131 18.34 -5.60 -2.68
C THR A 131 19.25 -5.00 -1.60
N ARG A 132 20.57 -5.11 -1.74
CA ARG A 132 21.50 -4.45 -0.80
C ARG A 132 21.40 -2.93 -0.98
N GLY A 133 20.92 -2.22 0.04
CA GLY A 133 20.81 -0.75 0.04
C GLY A 133 19.58 -0.15 -0.66
N ALA A 134 18.74 -0.94 -1.32
CA ALA A 134 17.55 -0.44 -2.02
C ALA A 134 16.40 -1.46 -2.06
N GLY A 135 15.18 -0.99 -2.29
CA GLY A 135 14.02 -1.84 -2.53
C GLY A 135 12.89 -1.08 -3.21
N SER A 136 12.16 -1.77 -4.09
CA SER A 136 11.03 -1.24 -4.85
C SER A 136 9.84 -2.19 -4.78
N ARG A 137 8.65 -1.65 -5.01
CA ARG A 137 7.39 -2.38 -4.93
C ARG A 137 6.49 -1.94 -6.09
N ARG A 138 5.69 -2.88 -6.61
CA ARG A 138 4.60 -2.62 -7.56
C ARG A 138 3.50 -3.67 -7.32
N ASP A 139 2.24 -3.23 -7.40
CA ASP A 139 1.08 -4.12 -7.46
C ASP A 139 0.64 -4.29 -8.94
N TYR A 140 0.04 -5.43 -9.31
CA TYR A 140 -0.22 -5.83 -10.69
C TYR A 140 -1.56 -6.53 -10.91
N GLY A 141 -2.14 -6.26 -12.08
CA GLY A 141 -3.44 -6.77 -12.51
C GLY A 141 -4.59 -6.16 -11.70
N ASN A 142 -5.80 -6.36 -12.20
CA ASN A 142 -7.00 -6.36 -11.38
C ASN A 142 -7.62 -7.75 -11.53
N VAL A 143 -7.77 -8.48 -10.44
CA VAL A 143 -8.73 -9.59 -10.37
C VAL A 143 -10.01 -8.95 -9.87
N THR A 144 -11.05 -9.02 -10.68
CA THR A 144 -12.43 -8.77 -10.27
C THR A 144 -13.07 -10.14 -10.05
N ILE A 145 -13.83 -10.28 -8.96
CA ILE A 145 -14.58 -11.50 -8.62
C ILE A 145 -16.05 -11.11 -8.68
N ALA A 146 -16.86 -11.89 -9.39
CA ALA A 146 -18.28 -11.69 -9.55
C ALA A 146 -19.02 -12.86 -8.91
N ASP A 147 -19.87 -12.52 -7.95
CA ASP A 147 -20.94 -13.34 -7.42
C ASP A 147 -21.86 -13.88 -8.54
N ASP A 148 -22.33 -15.13 -8.42
CA ASP A 148 -23.42 -15.68 -9.23
C ASP A 148 -24.60 -16.28 -8.41
N ASP A 149 -24.62 -16.09 -7.09
CA ASP A 149 -25.74 -16.46 -6.21
C ASP A 149 -26.89 -15.44 -6.25
N CYS A 150 -26.58 -14.15 -6.40
CA CYS A 150 -27.55 -13.04 -6.35
C CYS A 150 -28.64 -13.10 -7.43
N ASP A 151 -28.44 -13.85 -8.52
CA ASP A 151 -29.42 -14.01 -9.62
C ASP A 151 -30.40 -15.18 -9.40
N THR A 152 -30.28 -15.94 -8.30
CA THR A 152 -31.19 -17.07 -8.02
C THR A 152 -32.57 -16.59 -7.52
N PRO A 153 -33.69 -16.98 -8.17
CA PRO A 153 -35.01 -16.79 -7.59
C PRO A 153 -35.13 -17.65 -6.31
N PRO A 154 -35.68 -17.13 -5.20
CA PRO A 154 -35.74 -17.88 -3.96
C PRO A 154 -36.55 -19.16 -4.14
N THR A 155 -35.87 -20.31 -4.03
CA THR A 155 -36.53 -21.63 -4.04
C THR A 155 -37.59 -21.64 -2.94
N PRO A 156 -38.87 -21.97 -3.25
CA PRO A 156 -39.93 -21.95 -2.25
C PRO A 156 -39.63 -22.93 -1.11
N GLY A 157 -39.23 -22.37 0.05
CA GLY A 157 -38.91 -23.16 1.24
C GLY A 157 -40.12 -23.95 1.75
N PRO A 158 -39.90 -25.04 2.52
CA PRO A 158 -40.98 -25.75 3.17
C PRO A 158 -41.79 -24.81 4.06
N ARG A 159 -43.10 -25.08 4.13
CA ARG A 159 -44.09 -24.25 4.82
C ARG A 159 -43.66 -23.92 6.26
N PRO A 160 -43.63 -22.63 6.68
CA PRO A 160 -43.17 -22.24 8.02
C PRO A 160 -43.98 -22.86 9.16
N ASP A 161 -43.27 -23.21 10.24
CA ASP A 161 -43.85 -23.55 11.54
C ASP A 161 -44.20 -22.24 12.29
N PRO A 162 -45.29 -22.13 13.08
CA PRO A 162 -45.75 -20.85 13.65
C PRO A 162 -44.87 -20.23 14.75
N THR A 163 -43.63 -20.69 14.91
CA THR A 163 -42.71 -20.38 16.02
C THR A 163 -41.49 -19.55 15.60
N ASP A 164 -41.19 -19.46 14.30
CA ASP A 164 -40.05 -18.68 13.82
C ASP A 164 -40.26 -17.15 13.98
N PRO A 165 -39.24 -16.41 14.47
CA PRO A 165 -39.27 -14.95 14.43
C PRO A 165 -39.41 -14.45 12.99
N LYS A 166 -40.30 -13.46 12.80
CA LYS A 166 -40.54 -12.83 11.50
C LYS A 166 -39.20 -12.35 10.87
N PRO A 167 -38.84 -12.78 9.66
CA PRO A 167 -37.66 -12.27 8.95
C PRO A 167 -37.70 -10.75 8.79
N ASP A 168 -36.55 -10.10 8.94
CA ASP A 168 -36.44 -8.65 8.86
C ASP A 168 -36.85 -8.13 7.47
N PRO A 169 -37.55 -6.97 7.38
CA PRO A 169 -37.94 -6.40 6.10
C PRO A 169 -36.72 -6.06 5.24
N LYS A 170 -36.79 -6.40 3.93
CA LYS A 170 -35.80 -5.96 2.95
C LYS A 170 -35.63 -4.42 3.02
N PRO A 171 -34.40 -3.89 3.10
CA PRO A 171 -34.18 -2.45 3.26
C PRO A 171 -34.86 -1.61 2.17
N ASP A 172 -35.59 -0.59 2.60
CA ASP A 172 -36.28 0.36 1.74
C ASP A 172 -35.25 1.36 1.14
N PRO A 173 -35.12 1.48 -0.19
CA PRO A 173 -34.15 2.40 -0.82
C PRO A 173 -34.47 3.89 -0.58
N SER A 174 -35.62 4.22 0.01
CA SER A 174 -35.96 5.58 0.46
C SER A 174 -35.55 5.87 1.91
N GLN A 175 -35.15 4.87 2.70
CA GLN A 175 -34.64 5.12 4.05
C GLN A 175 -33.30 5.86 4.01
N PRO A 176 -33.14 6.98 4.73
CA PRO A 176 -31.83 7.57 4.94
C PRO A 176 -30.97 6.58 5.74
N PHE A 177 -29.72 6.38 5.32
CA PHE A 177 -28.77 5.58 6.11
C PHE A 177 -28.72 6.07 7.56
N PRO A 178 -28.55 5.16 8.55
CA PRO A 178 -28.17 5.58 9.89
C PRO A 178 -26.83 6.33 9.84
N ALA A 179 -26.74 7.38 10.66
CA ALA A 179 -25.61 8.29 10.68
C ALA A 179 -24.28 7.60 11.02
N ASP A 180 -23.18 8.21 10.57
CA ASP A 180 -21.82 7.72 10.77
C ASP A 180 -21.53 7.53 12.26
N SER A 181 -21.12 6.31 12.60
CA SER A 181 -21.01 5.82 13.97
C SER A 181 -19.85 4.84 14.12
N GLY A 182 -19.50 4.52 15.37
CA GLY A 182 -18.25 3.82 15.68
C GLY A 182 -17.04 4.74 15.74
N SER A 183 -15.85 4.15 15.85
CA SER A 183 -14.56 4.87 15.85
C SER A 183 -13.56 4.12 14.97
N PRO A 184 -12.52 4.78 14.44
CA PRO A 184 -11.51 4.08 13.64
C PRO A 184 -10.75 3.05 14.47
N THR A 185 -10.67 1.82 13.96
CA THR A 185 -9.89 0.74 14.58
C THR A 185 -8.40 1.01 14.33
N VAL A 186 -7.59 1.04 15.39
CA VAL A 186 -6.13 1.15 15.31
C VAL A 186 -5.49 -0.14 15.80
N THR A 187 -4.72 -0.79 14.93
CA THR A 187 -3.99 -2.04 15.23
C THR A 187 -2.49 -1.77 15.20
N THR A 188 -1.72 -2.44 16.06
CA THR A 188 -0.25 -2.36 16.04
C THR A 188 0.36 -3.75 16.15
N THR A 189 1.02 -4.18 15.08
CA THR A 189 1.54 -5.53 14.89
C THR A 189 3.06 -5.52 14.91
N ALA A 190 3.69 -6.32 15.77
CA ALA A 190 5.13 -6.49 15.80
C ALA A 190 5.61 -7.25 14.53
N LEU A 191 6.60 -6.69 13.85
CA LEU A 191 7.30 -7.33 12.73
C LEU A 191 8.66 -7.86 13.20
N THR A 192 9.19 -8.89 12.56
CA THR A 192 10.53 -9.44 12.86
C THR A 192 11.63 -8.37 12.88
N ASN A 193 11.48 -7.32 12.07
CA ASN A 193 12.44 -6.22 11.93
C ASN A 193 11.86 -4.86 12.36
N GLY A 194 10.72 -4.76 13.06
CA GLY A 194 10.09 -3.47 13.33
C GLY A 194 8.65 -3.55 13.80
N THR A 195 7.84 -2.57 13.41
CA THR A 195 6.42 -2.49 13.77
C THR A 195 5.59 -2.03 12.58
N LEU A 196 4.42 -2.62 12.39
CA LEU A 196 3.37 -2.17 11.48
C LEU A 196 2.23 -1.58 12.33
N GLY A 197 1.95 -0.30 12.13
CA GLY A 197 0.72 0.33 12.61
C GLY A 197 -0.29 0.37 11.48
N GLU A 198 -1.54 0.02 11.75
CA GLU A 198 -2.65 0.11 10.80
C GLU A 198 -3.81 0.84 11.45
N CYS A 199 -4.57 1.59 10.65
CA CYS A 199 -5.78 2.27 11.10
C CYS A 199 -6.82 2.27 9.99
N THR A 200 -8.06 1.94 10.33
CA THR A 200 -9.15 1.79 9.37
C THR A 200 -10.45 2.37 9.93
N THR A 201 -11.17 3.18 9.16
CA THR A 201 -12.50 3.66 9.55
C THR A 201 -13.55 2.55 9.41
N PRO A 202 -14.69 2.66 10.12
CA PRO A 202 -15.93 2.03 9.67
C PRO A 202 -16.30 2.47 8.23
N GLN A 203 -17.29 1.80 7.63
CA GLN A 203 -17.93 2.30 6.40
C GLN A 203 -18.77 3.53 6.76
N TRP A 204 -18.37 4.69 6.25
CA TRP A 204 -18.98 5.98 6.57
C TRP A 204 -19.47 6.69 5.30
N ILE A 205 -20.60 7.38 5.40
CA ILE A 205 -21.18 8.22 4.35
C ILE A 205 -20.27 9.45 4.12
N GLY A 206 -19.72 9.97 5.22
CA GLY A 206 -19.00 11.24 5.34
C GLY A 206 -19.88 12.36 5.90
N ALA A 207 -19.26 13.46 6.26
CA ALA A 207 -19.96 14.74 6.44
C ALA A 207 -19.97 15.49 5.11
N ARG A 208 -21.10 16.08 4.69
CA ARG A 208 -21.12 16.99 3.55
C ARG A 208 -20.14 18.14 3.83
N ALA A 209 -19.17 18.36 2.95
CA ALA A 209 -18.12 19.34 3.23
C ALA A 209 -18.70 20.77 3.24
N THR A 210 -18.41 21.53 4.29
CA THR A 210 -18.92 22.89 4.50
C THR A 210 -18.17 23.95 3.70
N ASP A 211 -16.94 23.64 3.25
CA ASP A 211 -15.95 24.64 2.81
C ASP A 211 -15.35 24.26 1.44
N GLY A 212 -16.08 24.54 0.35
CA GLY A 212 -15.53 24.58 -1.01
C GLY A 212 -15.07 23.25 -1.62
N VAL A 213 -15.52 22.11 -1.09
CA VAL A 213 -15.17 20.77 -1.61
C VAL A 213 -16.43 20.03 -2.08
N ASP A 214 -16.48 19.68 -3.37
CA ASP A 214 -17.60 18.94 -3.96
C ASP A 214 -17.62 17.47 -3.52
N GLY A 215 -18.30 17.20 -2.39
CA GLY A 215 -18.59 15.84 -1.96
C GLY A 215 -18.85 15.68 -0.47
N TRP A 216 -18.73 14.43 -0.03
CA TRP A 216 -18.84 14.03 1.36
C TRP A 216 -17.44 13.69 1.89
N PHE A 217 -16.98 14.49 2.85
CA PHE A 217 -15.68 14.35 3.49
C PHE A 217 -15.75 13.26 4.55
N ASN A 218 -15.04 12.17 4.30
CA ASN A 218 -14.69 11.22 5.33
C ASN A 218 -13.41 11.71 6.02
N ARG A 219 -13.59 12.26 7.23
CA ARG A 219 -12.52 12.38 8.21
C ARG A 219 -12.00 10.97 8.43
N GLY A 220 -10.79 10.69 7.95
CA GLY A 220 -10.25 9.33 8.01
C GLY A 220 -9.69 9.06 9.39
N CYS A 221 -8.47 8.53 9.45
CA CYS A 221 -7.85 8.24 10.73
C CYS A 221 -6.32 8.32 10.65
N ALA A 222 -5.66 7.95 11.74
CA ALA A 222 -4.22 8.09 11.87
C ALA A 222 -3.62 7.02 12.78
N VAL A 223 -2.40 6.59 12.47
CA VAL A 223 -1.60 5.70 13.32
C VAL A 223 -0.17 6.23 13.45
N LYS A 224 0.38 6.13 14.67
CA LYS A 224 1.74 6.59 15.01
C LYS A 224 2.58 5.39 15.46
N VAL A 225 3.79 5.27 14.94
CA VAL A 225 4.71 4.17 15.20
C VAL A 225 6.11 4.72 15.50
N THR A 226 6.75 4.19 16.54
CA THR A 226 8.07 4.63 17.03
C THR A 226 9.16 3.65 16.59
N CYS A 227 10.29 4.16 16.11
CA CYS A 227 11.48 3.35 15.84
C CYS A 227 12.09 2.87 17.16
N PRO A 228 12.32 1.56 17.37
CA PRO A 228 12.88 1.07 18.63
C PRO A 228 14.20 1.76 18.99
N THR A 229 14.37 2.17 20.25
CA THR A 229 15.58 2.87 20.73
C THR A 229 16.88 2.09 20.54
N THR A 230 16.79 0.76 20.43
CA THR A 230 17.90 -0.14 20.11
C THR A 230 18.27 -0.19 18.62
N ALA A 231 17.54 0.51 17.74
CA ALA A 231 17.83 0.61 16.31
C ALA A 231 18.56 1.92 16.00
N ARG A 232 19.63 1.84 15.19
CA ARG A 232 20.38 3.03 14.75
C ARG A 232 19.54 3.90 13.80
N VAL A 233 18.83 3.25 12.88
CA VAL A 233 17.93 3.87 11.88
C VAL A 233 16.76 2.93 11.61
N CYS A 234 15.57 3.47 11.39
CA CYS A 234 14.43 2.79 10.78
C CYS A 234 13.98 3.53 9.50
N SER A 235 13.43 2.79 8.55
CA SER A 235 12.66 3.32 7.42
C SER A 235 11.19 3.31 7.81
N ALA A 236 10.60 4.50 7.95
CA ALA A 236 9.18 4.69 8.16
C ALA A 236 8.50 4.92 6.80
N ARG A 237 7.52 4.08 6.42
CA ARG A 237 6.85 4.10 5.10
C ARG A 237 5.34 3.99 5.28
N ALA A 238 4.58 4.74 4.49
CA ALA A 238 3.12 4.70 4.56
C ALA A 238 2.47 4.16 3.28
N GLU A 239 1.38 3.43 3.47
CA GLU A 239 0.43 3.05 2.43
C GLU A 239 -0.95 3.52 2.89
N SER A 240 -1.79 3.98 1.96
CA SER A 240 -3.11 4.50 2.33
C SER A 240 -4.11 4.24 1.22
N ARG A 241 -5.35 3.89 1.57
CA ARG A 241 -6.44 3.56 0.64
C ARG A 241 -7.72 4.29 1.01
N HIS A 242 -8.53 4.60 0.00
CA HIS A 242 -9.92 5.00 0.14
C HIS A 242 -10.74 4.20 -0.87
N SER A 243 -11.75 3.48 -0.38
CA SER A 243 -12.61 2.58 -1.16
C SER A 243 -14.07 2.83 -0.82
N LEU A 244 -14.93 2.95 -1.84
CA LEU A 244 -16.38 2.87 -1.64
C LEU A 244 -16.76 1.50 -1.06
N GLU A 245 -17.91 1.45 -0.39
CA GLU A 245 -18.56 0.21 0.05
C GLU A 245 -19.10 -0.58 -1.15
N ARG A 246 -19.70 0.11 -2.13
CA ARG A 246 -20.11 -0.45 -3.43
C ARG A 246 -19.46 0.33 -4.57
N ALA A 247 -18.99 -0.37 -5.60
CA ALA A 247 -18.58 0.27 -6.85
C ALA A 247 -19.83 0.75 -7.60
N ILE A 248 -19.87 2.04 -7.95
CA ILE A 248 -20.99 2.67 -8.66
C ILE A 248 -20.41 3.53 -9.78
N ASP A 249 -20.90 3.35 -11.01
CA ASP A 249 -20.43 4.10 -12.15
C ASP A 249 -20.65 5.61 -11.98
N GLY A 250 -19.60 6.37 -12.26
CA GLY A 250 -19.53 7.82 -12.02
C GLY A 250 -19.08 8.21 -10.60
N GLU A 251 -19.27 7.39 -9.56
CA GLU A 251 -18.81 7.76 -8.21
C GLU A 251 -17.28 7.72 -8.10
N ARG A 252 -16.71 8.81 -7.56
CA ARG A 252 -15.26 8.97 -7.41
C ARG A 252 -14.87 9.18 -5.96
N VAL A 253 -13.66 8.75 -5.63
CA VAL A 253 -13.04 8.98 -4.33
C VAL A 253 -11.73 9.71 -4.50
N SER A 254 -11.40 10.62 -3.57
CA SER A 254 -10.07 11.18 -3.38
C SER A 254 -9.52 10.84 -2.00
N LEU A 255 -8.20 10.79 -1.88
CA LEU A 255 -7.46 10.44 -0.67
C LEU A 255 -6.27 11.39 -0.53
N ASN A 256 -6.23 12.19 0.53
CA ASN A 256 -4.99 12.81 0.99
C ASN A 256 -4.42 11.99 2.16
N SER A 257 -3.15 11.61 2.07
CA SER A 257 -2.41 10.97 3.15
C SER A 257 -1.15 11.77 3.48
N ARG A 258 -1.04 12.22 4.72
CA ARG A 258 0.14 12.88 5.26
C ARG A 258 0.97 11.87 6.06
N ILE A 259 2.25 11.75 5.75
CA ILE A 259 3.24 11.17 6.67
C ILE A 259 4.01 12.31 7.35
N THR A 260 4.18 12.22 8.67
CA THR A 260 4.94 13.19 9.48
C THR A 260 5.92 12.44 10.37
N ALA A 261 7.17 12.88 10.42
CA ALA A 261 8.21 12.36 11.30
C ALA A 261 8.49 13.33 12.47
N PHE A 262 8.67 12.76 13.65
CA PHE A 262 8.81 13.46 14.93
C PHE A 262 10.06 13.00 15.66
N SER A 263 10.74 13.94 16.31
CA SER A 263 11.86 13.68 17.20
C SER A 263 11.45 12.78 18.38
N ALA A 264 12.41 12.27 19.14
CA ALA A 264 12.16 11.62 20.43
C ALA A 264 11.45 12.56 21.44
N SER A 265 11.61 13.89 21.28
CA SER A 265 10.87 14.91 22.04
C SER A 265 9.49 15.27 21.47
N GLY A 266 9.02 14.57 20.43
CA GLY A 266 7.70 14.77 19.83
C GLY A 266 7.57 15.97 18.87
N VAL A 267 8.66 16.66 18.55
CA VAL A 267 8.68 17.80 17.61
C VAL A 267 8.68 17.28 16.18
N ALA A 268 7.72 17.70 15.35
CA ALA A 268 7.69 17.36 13.93
C ALA A 268 8.87 18.03 13.20
N PHE A 269 9.67 17.25 12.46
CA PHE A 269 10.85 17.75 11.74
C PHE A 269 10.79 17.52 10.22
N TRP A 270 9.88 16.67 9.75
CA TRP A 270 9.68 16.39 8.34
C TRP A 270 8.24 15.92 8.11
N PHE A 271 7.66 16.26 6.97
CA PHE A 271 6.39 15.70 6.51
C PHE A 271 6.34 15.60 4.98
N ARG A 272 5.42 14.79 4.46
CA ARG A 272 5.03 14.76 3.06
C ARG A 272 3.54 14.44 2.96
N ASP A 273 2.83 15.24 2.16
CA ASP A 273 1.50 14.92 1.68
C ASP A 273 1.58 14.14 0.37
N GLN A 274 0.65 13.20 0.19
CA GLN A 274 0.31 12.62 -1.10
C GLN A 274 -1.20 12.71 -1.30
N SER A 275 -1.64 13.04 -2.52
CA SER A 275 -3.04 13.05 -2.91
C SER A 275 -3.26 12.20 -4.16
N SER A 276 -4.34 11.41 -4.17
CA SER A 276 -4.79 10.63 -5.32
C SER A 276 -6.32 10.69 -5.44
N ALA A 277 -6.84 10.33 -6.62
CA ALA A 277 -8.27 10.15 -6.85
C ALA A 277 -8.52 9.03 -7.88
N GLY A 278 -9.70 8.42 -7.85
CA GLY A 278 -10.09 7.32 -8.74
C GLY A 278 -11.60 7.06 -8.73
N ALA A 279 -12.09 6.21 -9.63
CA ALA A 279 -13.47 5.70 -9.61
C ALA A 279 -13.55 4.51 -8.66
N GLY A 280 -14.47 4.53 -7.69
CA GLY A 280 -14.62 3.50 -6.65
C GLY A 280 -13.47 3.36 -5.62
N PHE A 281 -12.22 3.50 -6.05
CA PHE A 281 -11.02 3.21 -5.27
C PHE A 281 -9.88 4.19 -5.60
N THR A 282 -9.11 4.58 -4.59
CA THR A 282 -7.81 5.24 -4.79
C THR A 282 -6.80 4.94 -3.68
N ARG A 283 -5.50 5.15 -3.94
CA ARG A 283 -4.40 4.63 -3.11
C ARG A 283 -3.12 5.46 -3.25
N ASN A 284 -2.48 5.74 -2.11
CA ASN A 284 -1.19 6.43 -2.01
C ASN A 284 -0.07 5.43 -1.61
N GLU A 285 1.15 5.69 -2.10
CA GLU A 285 2.38 4.94 -1.77
C GLU A 285 3.49 5.91 -1.35
N ASP A 286 3.69 6.05 -0.04
CA ASP A 286 4.78 6.85 0.47
C ASP A 286 6.06 6.00 0.58
N PRO A 287 7.12 6.31 -0.20
CA PRO A 287 8.38 5.54 -0.17
C PRO A 287 9.13 5.69 1.16
N GLY A 288 8.70 6.63 2.00
CA GLY A 288 9.11 6.80 3.38
C GLY A 288 10.11 7.91 3.64
N VAL A 289 10.55 7.91 4.89
CA VAL A 289 11.59 8.74 5.49
C VAL A 289 12.45 7.87 6.41
N MET A 290 13.71 8.24 6.61
CA MET A 290 14.60 7.59 7.57
C MET A 290 14.53 8.32 8.91
N ILE A 291 14.27 7.58 9.99
CA ILE A 291 14.18 8.09 11.36
C ILE A 291 15.14 7.31 12.28
N ARG A 292 15.56 7.88 13.40
CA ARG A 292 16.51 7.28 14.35
C ARG A 292 15.79 6.49 15.46
N GLY A 293 16.51 5.68 16.23
CA GLY A 293 15.96 5.03 17.42
C GLY A 293 15.38 6.05 18.41
N GLY A 294 14.14 5.82 18.84
CA GLY A 294 13.37 6.74 19.68
C GLY A 294 12.59 7.82 18.93
N GLU A 295 12.92 8.10 17.67
CA GLU A 295 12.08 8.95 16.80
C GLU A 295 10.84 8.17 16.33
N SER A 296 9.83 8.88 15.85
CA SER A 296 8.54 8.28 15.47
C SER A 296 7.99 8.88 14.18
N ALA A 297 7.14 8.13 13.49
CA ALA A 297 6.35 8.62 12.37
C ALA A 297 4.85 8.48 12.66
N ARG A 298 4.03 9.32 12.06
CA ARG A 298 2.57 9.21 12.01
C ARG A 298 2.13 9.26 10.55
N VAL A 299 1.17 8.43 10.18
CA VAL A 299 0.37 8.64 8.97
C VAL A 299 -1.01 9.15 9.38
N GLU A 300 -1.54 10.11 8.64
CA GLU A 300 -2.88 10.67 8.77
C GLU A 300 -3.55 10.61 7.39
N CYS A 301 -4.71 9.99 7.26
CA CYS A 301 -5.45 9.91 6.00
C CYS A 301 -6.82 10.57 6.14
N ASN A 302 -7.26 11.27 5.09
CA ASN A 302 -8.61 11.79 4.94
C ASN A 302 -9.02 11.69 3.47
N GLY A 303 -10.31 11.72 3.17
CA GLY A 303 -10.78 11.51 1.81
C GLY A 303 -12.17 12.09 1.54
N VAL A 304 -12.52 12.21 0.26
CA VAL A 304 -13.80 12.75 -0.19
C VAL A 304 -14.47 11.74 -1.12
N ARG A 305 -15.75 11.45 -0.90
CA ARG A 305 -16.63 10.85 -1.92
C ARG A 305 -17.15 11.99 -2.80
N ILE A 306 -16.58 12.09 -4.00
CA ILE A 306 -16.82 13.17 -4.96
C ILE A 306 -18.08 12.85 -5.78
N ALA A 307 -19.00 13.82 -5.86
CA ALA A 307 -20.21 13.77 -6.67
C ALA A 307 -20.95 12.42 -6.62
N PRO A 308 -21.42 11.97 -5.43
CA PRO A 308 -22.12 10.70 -5.32
C PRO A 308 -23.45 10.73 -6.10
N THR A 309 -23.70 9.66 -6.84
CA THR A 309 -24.91 9.48 -7.66
C THR A 309 -25.97 8.65 -6.92
N ALA A 310 -25.60 7.96 -5.84
CA ALA A 310 -26.49 7.10 -5.07
C ALA A 310 -26.15 7.05 -3.57
N PRO A 311 -27.06 6.51 -2.72
CA PRO A 311 -26.74 6.13 -1.36
C PRO A 311 -25.67 5.03 -1.34
N ASN A 312 -24.46 5.40 -0.91
CA ASN A 312 -23.29 4.53 -0.77
C ASN A 312 -22.38 5.06 0.36
N ARG A 313 -21.45 4.25 0.85
CA ARG A 313 -20.50 4.58 1.93
C ARG A 313 -19.06 4.44 1.43
N SER A 314 -18.08 4.77 2.27
CA SER A 314 -16.68 4.45 2.01
C SER A 314 -15.84 4.27 3.28
N GLN A 315 -14.74 3.54 3.12
CA GLN A 315 -13.76 3.26 4.14
C GLN A 315 -12.41 3.91 3.77
N ILE A 316 -11.75 4.50 4.76
CA ILE A 316 -10.37 4.98 4.66
C ILE A 316 -9.47 4.08 5.50
N GLY A 317 -8.37 3.62 4.91
CA GLY A 317 -7.33 2.84 5.59
C GLY A 317 -5.97 3.51 5.47
N CYS A 318 -5.23 3.56 6.58
CA CYS A 318 -3.83 3.93 6.66
C CYS A 318 -3.01 2.76 7.18
N SER A 319 -1.81 2.53 6.64
CA SER A 319 -0.79 1.71 7.28
C SER A 319 0.57 2.39 7.26
N LEU A 320 1.36 2.14 8.31
CA LEU A 320 2.67 2.71 8.55
C LEU A 320 3.61 1.61 9.05
N SER A 321 4.55 1.19 8.21
CA SER A 321 5.62 0.29 8.60
C SER A 321 6.85 1.08 9.03
N VAL A 322 7.37 0.78 10.22
CA VAL A 322 8.66 1.28 10.71
C VAL A 322 9.59 0.09 10.88
N GLU A 323 10.40 -0.17 9.86
CA GLU A 323 11.37 -1.28 9.83
C GLU A 323 12.79 -0.79 10.11
N ARG A 324 13.52 -1.49 10.98
CA ARG A 324 14.96 -1.26 11.23
C ARG A 324 15.76 -1.43 9.94
N VAL A 325 16.67 -0.49 9.69
CA VAL A 325 17.66 -0.58 8.61
C VAL A 325 18.97 -1.09 9.20
N SER A 326 19.48 -2.18 8.61
CA SER A 326 20.75 -2.86 8.95
C SER A 326 21.95 -2.24 8.24
#